data_AF-A0A944SIF2-F1
#
_entry.id   AF-A0A944SIF2-F1
#
_cell.length_a   1.000
_cell.length_b   1.000
_cell.length_c   1.000
_cell.angle_alpha   90.00
_cell.angle_beta   90.00
_cell.angle_gamma   90.00
#
_symmetry.space_group_name_H-M   'P 1'
#
loop_
_entity.id
_entity.type
_entity.pdbx_description
1 polymer ?
#
loop_
_entity_poly.entity_id
_entity_poly.type
_entity_poly.pdbx_seq_one_letter_code
_entity_poly.pdbx_strand_id
1 'polypeptide(L)' 'MGEKYMARYSVVYDDLIAKWAVVDTNAAGMVIGFHDHEDVAHNSARNEEEIWPERYGESE' A
#
# COMPACT_ATOMS: atom_id res chain seq x y z
N MET A 1 -13.43 1.54 -22.47
CA MET A 1 -13.56 2.25 -21.18
C MET A 1 -12.49 1.63 -20.30
N GLY A 2 -11.31 2.25 -20.22
CA GLY A 2 -10.17 1.64 -19.53
C GLY A 2 -10.45 1.63 -18.05
N GLU A 3 -10.67 0.46 -17.47
CA GLU A 3 -10.66 0.27 -16.03
C GLU A 3 -9.30 0.76 -15.55
N LYS A 4 -9.27 1.96 -14.94
CA LYS A 4 -8.12 2.43 -14.18
C LYS A 4 -7.99 1.41 -13.06
N TYR A 5 -7.06 0.45 -13.19
CA TYR A 5 -6.58 -0.33 -12.07
C TYR A 5 -6.09 0.67 -11.02
N MET A 6 -6.95 1.03 -10.08
CA MET A 6 -6.56 1.78 -8.90
C MET A 6 -5.79 0.78 -8.05
N ALA A 7 -4.47 0.94 -7.98
CA ALA A 7 -3.62 0.15 -7.09
C ALA A 7 -4.19 0.23 -5.68
N ARG A 8 -4.28 -0.92 -5.00
CA ARG A 8 -4.89 -0.98 -3.66
C ARG A 8 -4.11 -0.14 -2.66
N TYR A 9 -2.79 -0.13 -2.81
CA TYR A 9 -1.87 0.59 -1.93
C TYR A 9 -1.30 1.81 -2.65
N SER A 10 -1.17 2.90 -1.90
CA SER A 10 -0.50 4.13 -2.32
C SER A 10 0.68 4.43 -1.41
N VAL A 11 1.71 5.06 -1.96
CA VAL A 11 2.89 5.51 -1.21
C VAL A 11 2.81 7.03 -1.06
N VAL A 12 2.90 7.52 0.17
CA VAL A 12 2.80 8.95 0.48
C VAL A 12 3.93 9.34 1.42
N TYR A 13 4.61 10.45 1.17
CA TYR A 13 5.58 10.99 2.13
C TYR A 13 4.86 11.72 3.25
N ASP A 14 5.14 11.35 4.50
CA ASP A 14 4.65 12.01 5.70
C ASP A 14 5.72 12.97 6.23
N ASP A 15 5.47 14.27 6.07
CA ASP A 15 6.38 15.34 6.50
C ASP A 15 6.53 15.45 8.03
N LEU A 16 5.57 14.96 8.82
CA LEU A 16 5.63 15.07 10.29
C LEU A 16 6.67 14.12 10.88
N ILE A 17 6.80 12.93 10.28
CA ILE A 17 7.77 11.91 10.72
C ILE A 17 8.92 11.70 9.73
N ALA A 18 8.91 12.43 8.61
CA ALA A 18 9.89 12.37 7.54
C ALA A 18 10.08 10.95 6.94
N LYS A 19 8.98 10.23 6.72
CA LYS A 19 8.99 8.83 6.22
C LYS A 19 7.97 8.60 5.11
N TRP A 20 8.21 7.56 4.33
CA TRP A 20 7.30 7.08 3.29
C TRP A 20 6.29 6.09 3.88
N ALA A 21 5.03 6.50 3.92
CA ALA A 21 3.90 5.70 4.37
C ALA A 21 3.34 4.86 3.22
N VAL A 22 3.05 3.59 3.50
CA VAL A 22 2.22 2.75 2.62
C VAL A 22 0.79 2.78 3.14
N VAL A 23 -0.13 3.19 2.29
CA VAL A 23 -1.53 3.47 2.62
C VAL A 23 -2.44 2.54 1.84
N ASP A 24 -3.25 1.73 2.51
CA ASP A 24 -4.33 0.97 1.88
C ASP A 24 -5.49 1.90 1.55
N THR A 25 -5.70 2.15 0.27
CA THR A 25 -6.75 3.04 -0.25
C THR A 25 -8.13 2.38 -0.25
N ASN A 26 -8.21 1.05 -0.18
CA ASN A 26 -9.46 0.31 -0.04
C ASN A 26 -9.90 0.19 1.43
N ALA A 27 -8.96 0.20 2.38
CA ALA A 27 -9.23 0.18 3.82
C ALA A 27 -9.32 1.59 4.43
N ALA A 28 -10.08 2.49 3.82
CA ALA A 28 -10.32 3.86 4.29
C ALA A 28 -9.04 4.71 4.51
N GLY A 29 -7.95 4.42 3.79
CA GLY A 29 -6.69 5.15 3.94
C GLY A 29 -5.86 4.71 5.15
N MET A 30 -5.98 3.44 5.57
CA MET A 30 -5.19 2.89 6.67
C MET A 30 -3.70 2.85 6.31
N VAL A 31 -2.85 3.37 7.18
CA VAL A 31 -1.40 3.23 7.06
C VAL A 31 -1.00 1.84 7.54
N ILE A 32 -0.35 1.07 6.68
CA ILE A 32 0.11 -0.29 6.99
C ILE A 32 1.60 -0.35 7.32
N GLY A 33 2.37 0.67 6.94
CA GLY A 33 3.81 0.72 7.20
C GLY A 33 4.43 2.08 6.90
N PHE A 34 5.60 2.32 7.51
CA PHE A 34 6.45 3.48 7.26
C PHE A 34 7.86 3.01 6.92
N HIS A 35 8.48 3.67 5.94
CA HIS A 35 9.81 3.32 5.43
C HIS A 35 10.65 4.59 5.28
N ASP A 36 11.96 4.46 5.47
CA ASP A 36 12.88 5.60 5.33
C ASP A 36 13.19 5.95 3.85
N HIS A 37 12.87 5.06 2.92
CA HIS A 37 13.15 5.22 1.48
C HIS A 37 11.91 4.96 0.62
N GLU A 38 11.74 5.79 -0.43
CA GLU A 38 10.63 5.72 -1.39
C GLU A 38 10.56 4.36 -2.08
N ASP A 39 11.68 3.89 -2.62
CA ASP A 39 11.76 2.60 -3.32
C ASP A 39 11.35 1.42 -2.43
N VAL A 40 11.71 1.48 -1.14
CA VAL A 40 11.35 0.46 -0.16
C VAL A 40 9.86 0.48 0.12
N ALA A 41 9.25 1.66 0.24
CA ALA A 41 7.80 1.79 0.40
C ALA A 41 7.04 1.29 -0.84
N HIS A 42 7.53 1.59 -2.06
CA HIS A 42 6.93 1.06 -3.29
C HIS A 42 7.04 -0.46 -3.41
N ASN A 43 8.21 -1.01 -3.07
CA ASN A 43 8.38 -2.46 -3.06
C ASN A 43 7.48 -3.13 -2.01
N SER A 44 7.33 -2.51 -0.83
CA SER A 44 6.41 -2.99 0.21
C SER A 44 4.96 -2.93 -0.24
N ALA A 45 4.53 -1.82 -0.86
CA ALA A 45 3.18 -1.66 -1.39
C ALA A 45 2.84 -2.73 -2.45
N ARG A 46 3.79 -3.00 -3.35
CA ARG A 46 3.66 -4.05 -4.37
C ARG A 46 3.58 -5.44 -3.74
N ASN A 47 4.46 -5.75 -2.80
CA ASN A 47 4.45 -7.01 -2.08
C ASN A 47 3.11 -7.23 -1.34
N GLU A 48 2.57 -6.19 -0.70
CA GLU A 48 1.27 -6.25 -0.03
C GLU A 48 0.11 -6.44 -1.02
N GLU A 49 0.22 -5.94 -2.26
CA GLU A 49 -0.75 -6.20 -3.33
C GLU A 49 -0.70 -7.66 -3.81
N GLU A 50 0.51 -8.22 -3.95
CA GLU A 50 0.72 -9.61 -4.38
C GLU A 50 0.23 -10.63 -3.33
N ILE A 51 0.49 -10.38 -2.04
CA ILE A 51 0.09 -11.30 -0.95
C ILE A 51 -1.34 -11.07 -0.44
N TRP A 52 -1.99 -9.96 -0.79
CA TRP A 52 -3.36 -9.68 -0.34
C TRP A 52 -4.32 -10.85 -0.60
N PRO A 53 -4.41 -11.43 -1.82
CA PRO A 53 -5.28 -12.58 -2.07
C PRO A 53 -4.93 -13.79 -1.20
N GLU A 54 -3.67 -14.00 -0.82
CA GLU A 54 -3.27 -15.13 0.01
C GLU A 54 -3.50 -14.90 1.51
N ARG A 55 -3.35 -13.66 1.98
CA ARG A 55 -3.53 -13.29 3.40
C ARG A 55 -4.98 -12.99 3.77
N TYR A 56 -5.75 -12.47 2.83
CA TYR A 56 -7.08 -11.91 3.08
C TYR A 56 -8.11 -12.24 1.99
N GLY A 57 -7.69 -12.88 0.89
CA GLY A 57 -8.60 -13.48 -0.07
C GLY A 57 -9.12 -14.81 0.47
N GLU A 58 -10.31 -14.75 1.06
CA GLU A 58 -11.24 -15.87 1.20
C GLU A 58 -10.79 -17.01 2.14
N SER A 59 -11.11 -16.85 3.43
CA SER A 59 -11.70 -17.98 4.16
C SER A 59 -13.11 -18.18 3.59
N GLU A 60 -13.28 -19.12 2.64
CA GLU A 60 -14.60 -19.70 2.33
C GLU A 60 -15.07 -20.62 3.48
#